data_AF-A0A1X7V5K5-F1
#
_entry.id   AF-A0A1X7V5K5-F1
#
_cell.length_a   1.000
_cell.length_b   1.000
_cell.length_c   1.000
_cell.angle_alpha   90.00
_cell.angle_beta   90.00
_cell.angle_gamma   90.00
#
_symmetry.space_group_name_H-M   'P 1'
#
loop_
_entity.id
_entity.type
_entity.pdbx_description
1 polymer ?
#
loop_
_entity_poly.entity_id
_entity_poly.type
_entity_poly.pdbx_seq_one_letter_code
_entity_poly.pdbx_strand_id
1 'polypeptide(L)'
;MASLQTIKEGTLNKRGKINTEWRQRLFILNGKHLSYFKGGRHTPSGTIDLKEISEISDASANGTFSIMTAARTYEIRADTKAESEAWITAIRQAKKDA
;
A
#
# COMPACT_ATOMS: atom_id res chain seq x y z
N MET A 1 -3.92 -20.14 -15.57
CA MET A 1 -3.86 -19.48 -14.24
C MET A 1 -4.35 -18.05 -14.42
N ALA A 2 -5.51 -17.68 -13.88
CA ALA A 2 -5.97 -16.30 -13.98
C ALA A 2 -5.08 -15.40 -13.11
N SER A 3 -4.38 -14.45 -13.71
CA SER A 3 -3.72 -13.37 -12.96
C SER A 3 -4.81 -12.53 -12.31
N LEU A 4 -4.66 -12.20 -11.02
CA LEU A 4 -5.59 -11.29 -10.35
C LEU A 4 -5.56 -9.94 -11.06
N GLN A 5 -6.73 -9.41 -11.40
CA GLN A 5 -6.87 -8.10 -12.03
C GLN A 5 -6.37 -7.00 -11.08
N THR A 6 -5.55 -6.08 -11.62
CA THR A 6 -5.14 -4.87 -10.91
C THR A 6 -6.35 -3.97 -10.66
N ILE A 7 -6.59 -3.62 -9.40
CA ILE A 7 -7.64 -2.68 -8.97
C ILE A 7 -7.11 -1.25 -9.01
N LYS A 8 -5.89 -1.04 -8.53
CA LYS A 8 -5.23 0.27 -8.54
C LYS A 8 -3.72 0.07 -8.57
N GLU A 9 -3.05 0.90 -9.37
CA GLU A 9 -1.60 1.01 -9.37
C GLU A 9 -1.18 2.48 -9.30
N GLY A 10 0.02 2.71 -8.79
CA GLY A 10 0.56 4.05 -8.70
C GLY A 10 1.80 4.12 -7.84
N THR A 11 2.49 5.24 -7.94
CA THR A 11 3.73 5.47 -7.24
C THR A 11 3.45 6.16 -5.91
N LEU A 12 3.96 5.60 -4.80
CA LEU A 12 3.83 6.19 -3.47
C LEU A 12 5.17 6.21 -2.75
N ASN A 13 5.31 7.13 -1.79
CA ASN A 13 6.45 7.17 -0.90
C ASN A 13 6.21 6.22 0.27
N LYS A 14 7.20 5.37 0.57
CA LYS A 14 7.12 4.41 1.66
C LYS A 14 8.28 4.64 2.63
N ARG A 15 7.99 4.69 3.92
CA ARG A 15 9.02 4.72 4.95
C ARG A 15 9.64 3.32 5.18
N GLY A 16 10.95 3.24 5.27
CA GLY A 16 11.63 1.99 5.60
C GLY A 16 11.43 1.60 7.08
N LYS A 17 11.61 0.31 7.41
CA LYS A 17 11.45 -0.21 8.78
C LYS A 17 12.66 0.13 9.66
N ILE A 18 13.87 0.00 9.08
CA ILE A 18 15.15 0.19 9.78
C ILE A 18 15.70 1.56 9.42
N ASN A 19 15.98 1.78 8.12
CA ASN A 19 16.25 3.13 7.62
C ASN A 19 14.90 3.84 7.43
N THR A 20 14.67 4.88 8.22
CA THR A 20 13.40 5.61 8.30
C THR A 20 13.22 6.67 7.20
N GLU A 21 14.09 6.67 6.19
CA GLU A 21 13.92 7.44 4.95
C GLU A 21 12.65 7.04 4.18
N TRP A 22 12.03 8.05 3.56
CA TRP A 22 10.97 7.88 2.59
C TRP A 22 11.55 7.55 1.23
N ARG A 23 11.05 6.49 0.59
CA ARG A 23 11.48 6.10 -0.75
C ARG A 23 10.30 5.76 -1.62
N GLN A 24 10.36 6.23 -2.86
CA GLN A 24 9.36 5.97 -3.89
C GLN A 24 9.29 4.47 -4.23
N ARG A 25 8.08 3.92 -4.29
CA ARG A 25 7.80 2.54 -4.70
C ARG A 25 6.56 2.54 -5.60
N LEU A 26 6.56 1.68 -6.62
CA LEU A 26 5.34 1.36 -7.35
C LEU A 26 4.51 0.43 -6.45
N PHE A 27 3.28 0.82 -6.14
CA PHE A 27 2.30 0.00 -5.46
C PHE A 27 1.28 -0.53 -6.45
N ILE A 28 0.90 -1.80 -6.27
CA ILE A 28 -0.12 -2.47 -7.07
C ILE A 28 -1.07 -3.18 -6.10
N LEU A 29 -2.33 -2.78 -6.12
CA LEU A 29 -3.43 -3.39 -5.41
C LEU A 29 -4.19 -4.31 -6.37
N ASN A 30 -4.43 -5.54 -5.94
CA ASN A 30 -5.39 -6.46 -6.55
C ASN A 30 -6.38 -6.96 -5.49
N GLY A 31 -7.28 -7.88 -5.86
CA GLY A 31 -8.31 -8.40 -4.94
C GLY A 31 -7.81 -9.22 -3.75
N LYS A 32 -6.50 -9.46 -3.60
CA LYS A 32 -5.94 -10.23 -2.47
C LYS A 32 -4.76 -9.56 -1.79
N HIS A 33 -4.00 -8.74 -2.53
CA HIS A 33 -2.71 -8.25 -2.08
C HIS A 33 -2.50 -6.77 -2.45
N LEU A 34 -1.80 -6.07 -1.57
CA LEU A 34 -1.10 -4.82 -1.88
C LEU A 34 0.40 -5.09 -1.96
N SER A 35 0.94 -5.10 -3.17
CA SER A 35 2.37 -5.35 -3.42
C SER A 35 3.10 -4.06 -3.76
N TYR A 36 4.38 -3.97 -3.41
CA TYR A 36 5.21 -2.83 -3.77
C TYR A 36 6.57 -3.23 -4.34
N PHE A 37 7.05 -2.44 -5.30
CA PHE A 37 8.22 -2.74 -6.11
C PHE A 37 9.24 -1.62 -6.00
N LYS A 38 10.53 -1.98 -5.92
CA LYS A 38 11.62 -1.05 -6.21
C LYS A 38 11.65 -0.83 -7.72
N GLY A 39 11.93 0.40 -8.16
CA GLY A 39 11.91 0.77 -9.58
C GLY A 39 12.70 -0.20 -10.47
N GLY A 40 12.11 -0.55 -11.62
CA GLY A 40 12.71 -1.45 -12.62
C GLY A 40 12.69 -2.94 -12.28
N ARG A 41 12.02 -3.37 -11.21
CA ARG A 41 11.93 -4.79 -10.83
C ARG A 41 10.56 -5.39 -11.17
N HIS A 42 10.59 -6.61 -11.72
CA HIS A 42 9.39 -7.42 -11.96
C HIS A 42 8.90 -8.17 -10.72
N THR A 43 9.74 -8.32 -9.69
CA THR A 43 9.39 -9.03 -8.45
C THR A 43 9.08 -8.05 -7.31
N PRO A 44 8.03 -8.32 -6.51
CA PRO A 44 7.66 -7.44 -5.41
C PRO A 44 8.76 -7.43 -4.36
N SER A 45 9.07 -6.24 -3.87
CA SER A 45 9.97 -6.06 -2.71
C SER A 45 9.27 -6.35 -1.40
N GLY A 46 7.94 -6.35 -1.40
CA GLY A 46 7.11 -6.86 -0.33
C GLY A 46 5.65 -6.88 -0.75
N THR A 47 4.89 -7.71 -0.06
CA THR A 47 3.47 -7.94 -0.30
C THR A 47 2.77 -7.92 1.04
N ILE A 48 1.62 -7.24 1.07
CA ILE A 48 0.70 -7.20 2.21
C ILE A 48 -0.53 -8.01 1.78
N ASP A 49 -0.81 -9.11 2.48
CA ASP A 49 -2.09 -9.80 2.34
C ASP A 49 -3.19 -8.94 2.95
N LEU A 50 -4.25 -8.65 2.18
CA LEU A 50 -5.33 -7.79 2.64
C LEU A 50 -6.06 -8.38 3.86
N LYS A 51 -6.03 -9.71 4.04
CA LYS A 51 -6.60 -10.40 5.21
C LYS A 51 -5.84 -10.11 6.50
N GLU A 52 -4.54 -9.89 6.41
CA GLU A 52 -3.68 -9.60 7.57
C GLU A 52 -3.74 -8.14 8.02
N ILE A 53 -4.44 -7.28 7.27
CA ILE A 53 -4.62 -5.87 7.64
C ILE A 53 -5.58 -5.77 8.81
N SER A 54 -5.07 -5.38 9.97
CA SER A 54 -5.86 -5.14 11.18
C SER A 54 -6.47 -3.73 11.19
N GLU A 55 -5.73 -2.74 10.68
CA GLU A 55 -6.15 -1.34 10.69
C GLU A 55 -5.56 -0.56 9.51
N ILE A 56 -6.31 0.41 9.01
CA ILE A 56 -5.82 1.44 8.09
C ILE A 56 -6.15 2.79 8.69
N SER A 57 -5.11 3.51 9.11
CA SER A 57 -5.23 4.82 9.78
C SER A 57 -4.79 5.94 8.84
N ASP A 58 -5.65 6.96 8.72
CA ASP A 58 -5.35 8.19 8.00
C ASP A 58 -4.65 9.15 8.95
N ALA A 59 -3.39 9.48 8.67
CA ALA A 59 -2.66 10.46 9.48
C ALA A 59 -2.95 11.89 9.02
N SER A 60 -3.63 12.09 7.88
CA SER A 60 -4.14 13.32 7.24
C SER A 60 -3.15 14.48 7.00
N ALA A 61 -2.02 14.52 7.72
CA ALA A 61 -0.91 15.40 7.45
C ALA A 61 -0.17 14.93 6.18
N ASN A 62 -0.13 15.82 5.18
CA ASN A 62 0.68 15.66 3.97
C ASN A 62 0.40 14.40 3.13
N GLY A 63 -0.84 13.87 3.15
CA GLY A 63 -1.22 12.67 2.39
C GLY A 63 -0.65 11.36 2.95
N THR A 64 -0.37 11.30 4.25
CA THR A 64 0.21 10.14 4.91
C THR A 64 -0.87 9.23 5.49
N PHE A 65 -0.70 7.93 5.31
CA PHE A 65 -1.54 6.90 5.94
C PHE A 65 -0.69 5.70 6.37
N SER A 66 -1.25 4.88 7.24
CA SER A 66 -0.59 3.67 7.72
C SER A 66 -1.46 2.44 7.56
N ILE A 67 -0.82 1.31 7.27
CA ILE A 67 -1.43 -0.01 7.21
C ILE A 67 -0.80 -0.86 8.30
N MET A 68 -1.61 -1.31 9.26
CA MET A 68 -1.17 -2.17 10.35
C MET A 68 -1.45 -3.63 10.02
N THR A 69 -0.46 -4.48 10.30
CA THR A 69 -0.56 -5.94 10.26
C THR A 69 0.03 -6.49 11.56
N ALA A 70 -0.21 -7.77 11.87
CA ALA A 70 0.40 -8.42 13.03
C ALA A 70 1.95 -8.36 13.01
N ALA A 71 2.55 -8.39 11.81
CA ALA A 71 4.01 -8.40 11.67
C ALA A 71 4.66 -7.00 11.75
N ARG A 72 3.95 -5.95 11.29
CA ARG A 72 4.46 -4.56 11.26
C ARG A 72 3.40 -3.54 10.81
N THR A 73 3.73 -2.27 11.05
CA THR A 73 3.08 -1.12 10.41
C THR A 73 3.85 -0.67 9.15
N TYR A 74 3.09 -0.29 8.12
CA TYR A 74 3.59 0.29 6.88
C TYR A 74 3.15 1.75 6.82
N GLU A 75 4.10 2.68 6.93
CA GLU A 75 3.85 4.10 6.69
C GLU A 75 4.04 4.42 5.21
N ILE A 76 3.01 5.01 4.62
CA ILE A 76 2.89 5.32 3.20
C ILE A 76 2.43 6.77 3.06
N ARG A 77 2.97 7.47 2.07
CA ARG A 77 2.65 8.86 1.77
C ARG A 77 2.39 9.02 0.27
N ALA A 78 1.23 9.58 -0.03
CA ALA A 78 0.86 10.05 -1.35
C ALA A 78 1.31 11.50 -1.55
N ASP A 79 1.34 11.96 -2.81
CA ASP A 79 1.75 13.34 -3.10
C ASP A 79 0.65 14.34 -2.72
N THR A 80 -0.60 13.88 -2.69
CA THR A 80 -1.77 14.69 -2.30
C THR A 80 -2.66 13.94 -1.31
N LYS A 81 -3.43 14.69 -0.52
CA LYS A 81 -4.44 14.12 0.39
C LYS A 81 -5.51 13.32 -0.35
N ALA A 82 -5.99 13.86 -1.48
CA ALA A 82 -6.98 13.18 -2.32
C ALA A 82 -6.47 11.83 -2.83
N GLU A 83 -5.18 11.74 -3.19
CA GLU A 83 -4.59 10.48 -3.60
C GLU A 83 -4.50 9.48 -2.43
N SER A 84 -4.10 9.91 -1.23
CA SER A 84 -4.11 9.02 -0.07
C SER A 84 -5.52 8.51 0.27
N GLU A 85 -6.54 9.38 0.21
CA GLU A 85 -7.93 9.01 0.45
C GLU A 85 -8.42 7.98 -0.59
N ALA A 86 -8.05 8.17 -1.86
CA ALA A 86 -8.36 7.22 -2.94
C ALA A 86 -7.69 5.85 -2.71
N TRP A 87 -6.44 5.82 -2.26
CA TRP A 87 -5.75 4.57 -1.91
C TRP A 87 -6.38 3.86 -0.71
N ILE A 88 -6.65 4.59 0.38
CA ILE A 88 -7.32 4.04 1.58
C ILE A 88 -8.66 3.44 1.20
N THR A 89 -9.46 4.15 0.39
CA THR A 89 -10.78 3.68 -0.07
C THR A 89 -10.66 2.41 -0.89
N ALA A 90 -9.74 2.38 -1.88
CA ALA A 90 -9.52 1.21 -2.72
C ALA A 90 -9.07 -0.02 -1.91
N ILE A 91 -8.14 0.15 -0.97
CA ILE A 91 -7.64 -0.94 -0.12
C ILE A 91 -8.76 -1.46 0.78
N ARG A 92 -9.54 -0.56 1.41
CA ARG A 92 -10.69 -0.95 2.26
C ARG A 92 -11.75 -1.70 1.48
N GLN A 93 -12.03 -1.29 0.24
CA GLN A 93 -12.99 -2.00 -0.60
C GLN A 93 -12.47 -3.38 -1.00
N ALA A 94 -11.24 -3.47 -1.52
CA ALA A 94 -10.63 -4.75 -1.89
C ALA A 94 -10.53 -5.73 -0.71
N LYS A 95 -10.26 -5.23 0.51
CA LYS A 95 -10.21 -6.05 1.72
C LYS A 95 -11.56 -6.69 2.06
N LYS A 96 -12.69 -6.04 1.79
CA LYS A 96 -14.02 -6.61 2.09
C LYS A 96 -14.29 -7.86 1.25
N ASP A 97 -13.70 -7.92 0.06
CA ASP A 97 -13.94 -8.95 -0.95
C ASP A 97 -12.84 -10.05 -0.96
N ALA A 98 -11.84 -9.95 -0.06
CA ALA A 98 -10.63 -10.78 -0.04
C ALA A 98 -10.78 -12.12 0.71
#